data_AF-A0A2X3BLW6-F1
#
_entry.id   AF-A0A2X3BLW6-F1
#
_cell.length_a   1.000
_cell.length_b   1.000
_cell.length_c   1.000
_cell.angle_alpha   90.00
_cell.angle_beta   90.00
_cell.angle_gamma   90.00
#
_symmetry.space_group_name_H-M   'P 1'
#
loop_
_entity.id
_entity.type
_entity.pdbx_description
1 polymer ?
#
loop_
_entity_poly.entity_id
_entity_poly.type
_entity_poly.pdbx_seq_one_letter_code
_entity_poly.pdbx_strand_id
1 'polypeptide(L)' 'MLVRAGAAAVKLEGGRRILPQVKAIVNAGINVMGHLGFTPQSENHLGGKRLQGRSDAAPELIAGRTGLARRGSVLDCL' A
#
# COMPACT_ATOMS: atom_id res chain seq x y z
N MET A 1 15.75 6.52 -12.00
CA MET A 1 14.27 6.37 -12.11
C MET A 1 13.94 4.89 -12.22
N LEU A 2 13.15 4.32 -11.31
CA LEU A 2 12.89 2.87 -11.22
C LEU A 2 12.35 2.27 -12.53
N VAL A 3 11.34 2.91 -13.14
CA VAL A 3 10.76 2.46 -14.41
C VAL A 3 11.79 2.48 -15.54
N ARG A 4 12.60 3.55 -15.64
CA ARG A 4 13.70 3.63 -16.62
C ARG A 4 14.81 2.60 -16.37
N ALA A 5 14.93 2.11 -15.14
CA ALA A 5 15.85 1.04 -14.76
C ALA A 5 15.25 -0.36 -14.98
N GLY A 6 14.05 -0.47 -15.56
CA GLY A 6 13.43 -1.74 -15.92
C GLY A 6 12.37 -2.27 -14.94
N ALA A 7 11.99 -1.51 -13.91
CA ALA A 7 10.94 -1.95 -12.99
C ALA A 7 9.56 -1.95 -13.66
N ALA A 8 8.86 -3.08 -13.62
CA ALA A 8 7.50 -3.23 -14.17
C ALA A 8 6.40 -2.59 -13.30
N ALA A 9 6.70 -2.36 -12.02
CA ALA A 9 5.81 -1.74 -11.03
C ALA A 9 6.64 -1.09 -9.92
N VAL A 10 5.98 -0.28 -9.09
CA VAL A 10 6.52 0.24 -7.84
C VAL A 10 5.71 -0.27 -6.65
N LYS A 11 6.38 -0.59 -5.54
CA LYS A 11 5.73 -0.99 -4.28
C LYS A 11 5.57 0.22 -3.37
N LEU A 12 4.36 0.42 -2.83
CA LEU A 12 4.08 1.48 -1.85
C LEU A 12 3.45 0.90 -0.59
N GLU A 13 3.93 1.37 0.57
CA GLU A 13 3.45 0.95 1.88
C GLU A 13 2.40 1.90 2.44
N GLY A 14 1.18 1.41 2.60
CA GLY A 14 0.10 2.14 3.24
C GLY A 14 -1.30 1.86 2.71
N GLY A 15 -2.29 2.16 3.54
CA GLY A 15 -3.71 2.10 3.19
C GLY A 15 -4.26 3.43 2.70
N ARG A 16 -5.36 3.87 3.32
CA ARG A 16 -6.13 5.05 2.85
C ARG A 16 -5.28 6.31 2.65
N ARG A 17 -4.29 6.52 3.51
CA ARG A 17 -3.44 7.72 3.50
C ARG A 17 -2.64 7.91 2.20
N ILE A 18 -2.26 6.84 1.51
CA ILE A 18 -1.43 6.92 0.30
C ILE A 18 -2.24 6.85 -0.99
N LEU A 19 -3.56 6.71 -0.88
CA LEU A 19 -4.42 6.52 -2.04
C LEU A 19 -4.23 7.65 -3.08
N PRO A 20 -4.19 8.96 -2.72
CA PRO A 20 -3.95 10.03 -3.70
C PRO A 20 -2.67 9.83 -4.53
N GLN A 21 -1.58 9.39 -3.89
CA GLN A 21 -0.30 9.11 -4.51
C GLN A 21 -0.40 7.90 -5.45
N VAL A 22 -1.05 6.82 -5.01
CA VAL A 22 -1.33 5.65 -5.86
C VAL A 22 -2.08 6.06 -7.12
N LYS A 23 -3.12 6.89 -6.98
CA LYS A 23 -3.89 7.40 -8.13
C LYS A 23 -3.01 8.22 -9.07
N ALA A 24 -2.17 9.10 -8.55
CA ALA A 24 -1.28 9.91 -9.38
C ALA A 24 -0.30 9.04 -10.19
N ILE A 25 0.28 8.01 -9.56
CA ILE A 25 1.24 7.10 -10.19
C ILE A 25 0.58 6.22 -11.25
N VAL A 26 -0.60 5.65 -10.94
CA VAL A 26 -1.38 4.86 -11.90
C VAL A 26 -1.82 5.72 -13.08
N ASN A 27 -2.28 6.95 -12.83
CA ASN A 27 -2.64 7.89 -13.90
C ASN A 27 -1.43 8.28 -14.78
N ALA A 28 -0.21 8.18 -14.27
CA ALA A 28 1.02 8.37 -15.03
C ALA A 28 1.45 7.09 -15.81
N GLY A 29 0.65 6.03 -15.81
CA GLY A 29 0.91 4.79 -16.53
C GLY A 29 1.85 3.83 -15.81
N ILE A 30 2.08 4.00 -14.50
CA ILE A 30 2.99 3.15 -13.71
C ILE A 30 2.18 2.22 -12.82
N ASN A 31 2.43 0.92 -12.91
CA ASN A 31 1.77 -0.07 -12.06
C ASN A 31 2.21 0.07 -10.60
N VAL A 32 1.27 -0.13 -9.68
CA VAL A 32 1.52 -0.04 -8.24
C VAL A 32 1.15 -1.34 -7.54
N MET A 33 2.09 -1.89 -6.77
CA MET A 33 1.82 -2.91 -5.77
C MET A 33 1.60 -2.25 -4.40
N GLY A 34 0.42 -2.40 -3.83
CA GLY A 34 0.07 -1.90 -2.51
C GLY A 34 0.47 -2.90 -1.43
N HIS A 35 1.18 -2.43 -0.41
CA HIS A 35 1.54 -3.22 0.76
C HIS A 35 0.75 -2.71 1.97
N LEU A 36 -0.07 -3.58 2.54
CA LEU A 36 -0.89 -3.34 3.73
C LEU A 36 -0.40 -4.20 4.89
N GLY A 37 -1.07 -4.06 6.03
CA GLY A 37 -0.71 -4.79 7.24
C GLY A 37 0.51 -4.15 7.89
N PHE A 38 1.46 -4.98 8.30
CA PHE A 38 2.71 -4.50 8.85
C PHE A 38 3.53 -3.82 7.76
N THR A 39 3.80 -2.52 7.90
CA THR A 39 4.59 -1.74 6.94
C THR A 39 5.94 -1.39 7.57
N PRO A 40 7.04 -2.07 7.20
CA PRO A 40 8.35 -1.85 7.81
C PRO A 40 8.81 -0.39 7.80
N GLN A 41 8.42 0.39 6.78
CA GLN A 41 8.74 1.82 6.72
C GLN A 41 8.05 2.65 7.82
N SER A 42 7.03 2.09 8.46
CA SER A 42 6.30 2.69 9.59
C SER A 42 6.55 1.96 10.91
N GLU A 43 7.59 1.13 11.02
CA GLU A 43 7.83 0.29 12.21
C GLU A 43 7.82 1.09 13.53
N ASN A 44 8.47 2.25 13.56
CA ASN A 44 8.49 3.13 14.74
C ASN A 44 7.09 3.63 15.13
N HIS A 45 6.24 3.90 14.13
CA HIS A 45 4.86 4.33 14.36
C HIS A 45 3.96 3.16 14.77
N LEU A 46 4.24 1.95 14.29
CA LEU A 46 3.51 0.72 14.61
C LEU A 46 3.93 0.09 15.95
N GLY A 47 5.04 0.57 16.54
CA GLY A 47 5.58 0.02 17.78
C GLY A 47 6.23 -1.35 17.59
N GLY A 48 6.94 -1.54 16.48
CA GLY A 48 7.64 -2.79 16.14
C GLY A 48 6.83 -3.75 15.27
N LYS A 49 7.39 -4.94 15.04
CA LYS A 49 6.81 -6.04 14.23
C LYS A 49 5.60 -6.68 14.90
N ARG A 50 4.47 -5.98 14.87
CA ARG A 50 3.19 -6.44 15.43
C ARG A 50 2.24 -6.87 14.33
N LEU A 51 1.45 -7.91 14.60
CA LEU A 51 0.40 -8.34 13.70
C LEU A 51 -0.68 -7.25 13.58
N GLN A 52 -1.05 -6.90 12.35
CA GLN A 52 -2.05 -5.88 12.05
C GLN A 52 -3.38 -6.54 11.64
N GLY A 53 -4.48 -5.79 11.68
CA GLY A 53 -5.77 -6.25 11.15
C GLY A 53 -6.61 -7.09 12.10
N ARG A 54 -6.38 -6.93 13.41
CA ARG A 54 -7.23 -7.52 14.46
C ARG A 54 -8.02 -6.45 15.19
N SER A 55 -9.14 -6.86 15.78
CA SER A 55 -10.00 -6.01 16.61
C SER A 55 -10.38 -4.71 15.88
N ASP A 56 -10.34 -3.57 16.58
CA ASP A 56 -10.79 -2.27 16.09
C ASP A 56 -9.96 -1.71 14.91
N ALA A 57 -8.79 -2.29 14.62
CA ALA A 57 -7.94 -1.88 13.50
C ALA A 57 -8.29 -2.59 12.17
N ALA A 58 -9.09 -3.66 12.20
CA ALA A 58 -9.46 -4.42 11.01
C ALA A 58 -10.25 -3.60 9.96
N PRO A 59 -11.23 -2.76 10.34
CA PRO A 59 -12.00 -1.97 9.36
C PRO A 59 -11.13 -1.02 8.54
N GLU A 60 -10.13 -0.38 9.15
CA GLU A 60 -9.22 0.54 8.45
C GLU A 60 -8.35 -0.19 7.44
N LEU A 61 -7.88 -1.40 7.77
CA LEU A 61 -7.15 -2.25 6.85
C LEU A 61 -8.00 -2.70 5.65
N ILE A 62 -9.25 -3.07 5.89
CA ILE A 62 -10.21 -3.45 4.83
C ILE A 62 -10.51 -2.24 3.93
N ALA A 63 -10.67 -1.06 4.51
CA ALA A 63 -10.90 0.16 3.75
C ALA A 63 -9.69 0.53 2.89
N GLY A 64 -8.47 0.39 3.42
CA GLY A 64 -7.23 0.52 2.67
C GLY A 64 -7.16 -0.46 1.49
N ARG A 65 -7.46 -1.74 1.73
CA ARG A 65 -7.47 -2.80 0.71
C ARG A 65 -8.44 -2.50 -0.42
N THR A 66 -9.67 -2.14 -0.07
CA THR A 66 -10.70 -1.77 -1.03
C THR A 66 -10.29 -0.54 -1.84
N GLY A 67 -9.70 0.46 -1.18
CA GLY A 67 -9.23 1.68 -1.83
C GLY A 67 -8.12 1.43 -2.84
N LEU A 68 -7.17 0.53 -2.53
CA LEU A 68 -6.07 0.14 -3.42
C LEU A 68 -6.60 -0.66 -4.61
N ALA A 69 -7.44 -1.67 -4.36
CA ALA A 69 -8.03 -2.51 -5.41
C ALA A 69 -8.83 -1.67 -6.43
N ARG A 70 -9.63 -0.70 -5.95
CA ARG A 70 -10.39 0.22 -6.83
C ARG A 70 -9.53 1.11 -7.72
N ARG A 71 -8.24 1.26 -7.43
CA ARG A 71 -7.30 2.09 -8.20
C ARG A 71 -6.41 1.26 -9.12
N GLY A 72 -6.72 -0.03 -9.30
CA GLY A 72 -5.93 -0.94 -10.13
C GLY A 72 -4.60 -1.37 -9.50
N SER A 73 -4.42 -1.13 -8.19
CA SER A 73 -3.23 -1.60 -7.48
C SER A 73 -3.40 -3.06 -7.05
N VAL A 74 -2.36 -3.87 -7.28
CA VAL A 74 -2.29 -5.27 -6.82
C VAL A 74 -1.79 -5.29 -5.38
N LEU A 75 -2.41 -6.10 -4.51
CA LEU A 75 -1.95 -6.25 -3.13
C LEU A 75 -0.87 -7.34 -3.02
N ASP A 76 0.25 -7.00 -2.39
CA ASP A 76 1.45 -7.85 -2.22
C ASP A 76 1.39 -8.67 -0.92
N CYS A 77 1.20 -8.02 0.24
CA CYS A 77 1.17 -8.69 1.55
C CYS A 77 0.02 -8.19 2.44
N LEU A 78 -0.60 -9.13 3.16
CA LEU A 78 -1.52 -8.93 4.29
C LEU A 78 -0.81 -9.30 5.60
#